data_AF-A0A367M592-F1
#
_entry.id   AF-A0A367M592-F1
#
_cell.length_a   1.000
_cell.length_b   1.000
_cell.length_c   1.000
_cell.angle_alpha   90.00
_cell.angle_beta   90.00
_cell.angle_gamma   90.00
#
_symmetry.space_group_name_H-M   'P 1'
#
loop_
_entity.id
_entity.type
_entity.pdbx_description
1 polymer ?
#
loop_
_entity_poly.entity_id
_entity_poly.type
_entity_poly.pdbx_seq_one_letter_code
_entity_poly.pdbx_strand_id
1 'polypeptide(L)' 'HAVQVGQVGINVPIPVPLPFFSFTGWKGSFYGDLHAYGKQAVRFYTETKTVTSRWLDDEPTTDESSAGPNMTIHLK' A
#
# COMPACT_ATOMS: atom_id res chain seq x y z
N HIS A 1 -29.28 -10.57 -10.86
CA HIS A 1 -28.17 -10.97 -11.74
C HIS A 1 -27.40 -9.72 -12.13
N ALA A 2 -26.18 -9.53 -11.62
CA ALA A 2 -25.31 -8.40 -11.99
C ALA A 2 -24.24 -8.88 -12.98
N VAL A 3 -23.73 -7.96 -13.79
CA VAL A 3 -22.70 -8.25 -14.80
C VAL A 3 -21.33 -8.37 -14.12
N GLN A 4 -20.54 -9.37 -14.53
CA GLN A 4 -19.19 -9.63 -13.99
C GLN A 4 -18.12 -9.28 -15.04
N VAL A 5 -17.80 -7.99 -15.15
CA VAL A 5 -16.79 -7.45 -16.09
C VAL A 5 -15.93 -6.41 -15.40
N GLY A 6 -14.73 -6.16 -15.94
CA GLY A 6 -13.84 -5.11 -15.42
C GLY A 6 -14.30 -3.71 -15.81
N GLN A 7 -14.77 -3.51 -17.05
CA GLN A 7 -15.19 -2.22 -17.57
C GLN A 7 -16.64 -2.29 -18.08
N VAL A 8 -17.42 -1.26 -17.76
CA VAL A 8 -18.80 -1.10 -18.23
C VAL A 8 -18.92 0.25 -18.93
N GLY A 9 -19.32 0.24 -20.20
CA GLY A 9 -19.68 1.43 -20.97
C GLY A 9 -21.19 1.53 -21.14
N ILE A 10 -21.77 2.71 -20.88
CA ILE A 10 -23.18 2.99 -21.13
C ILE A 10 -23.24 3.96 -22.31
N ASN A 11 -23.91 3.57 -23.40
CA ASN A 11 -23.97 4.32 -24.66
C ASN A 11 -22.59 4.61 -25.30
N VAL A 12 -21.59 3.79 -24.98
CA VAL A 12 -20.23 3.89 -25.51
C VAL A 12 -19.76 2.51 -25.97
N PRO A 13 -19.40 2.34 -27.26
CA PRO A 13 -19.04 1.02 -27.79
C PRO A 13 -17.68 0.53 -27.29
N ILE A 14 -16.77 1.43 -26.96
CA ILE A 14 -15.41 1.12 -26.51
C ILE A 14 -15.14 1.86 -25.18
N PRO A 15 -15.34 1.22 -24.02
CA PRO A 15 -15.20 1.86 -22.72
C PRO A 15 -13.74 1.90 -22.25
N VAL A 16 -12.88 2.61 -22.97
CA VAL A 16 -11.47 2.77 -22.58
C VAL A 16 -11.35 3.85 -21.49
N PRO A 17 -10.79 3.52 -20.32
CA PRO A 17 -10.55 4.49 -19.26
C PRO A 17 -9.47 5.50 -19.67
N LEU A 18 -9.64 6.74 -19.21
CA LEU A 18 -8.56 7.73 -19.27
C LEU A 18 -7.34 7.25 -18.45
N PRO A 19 -6.11 7.71 -18.78
CA PRO A 19 -4.87 7.23 -18.15
C PRO A 19 -4.80 7.34 -16.61
N PHE A 20 -5.66 8.14 -15.99
CA PHE A 20 -5.77 8.29 -14.54
C PHE A 20 -6.54 7.14 -13.86
N PHE A 21 -7.33 6.39 -14.63
CA PHE A 21 -8.04 5.19 -14.17
C PHE A 21 -7.33 3.93 -14.68
N SER A 22 -7.49 2.83 -13.96
CA SER A 22 -6.85 1.58 -14.34
C SER A 22 -7.66 0.84 -15.42
N PHE A 23 -6.95 0.23 -16.36
CA PHE A 23 -7.53 -0.63 -17.39
C PHE A 23 -7.78 -2.02 -16.82
N THR A 24 -9.03 -2.31 -16.45
CA THR A 24 -9.40 -3.49 -15.67
C THR A 24 -9.98 -4.61 -16.52
N GLY A 25 -9.48 -5.83 -16.34
CA GLY A 25 -10.08 -7.07 -16.84
C GLY A 25 -10.64 -7.94 -15.72
N TRP A 26 -11.55 -8.85 -16.06
CA TRP A 26 -12.19 -9.82 -15.16
C TRP A 26 -12.23 -11.22 -15.80
N LYS A 27 -12.15 -12.30 -14.99
CA LYS A 27 -12.01 -13.70 -15.46
C LYS A 27 -10.77 -13.87 -16.37
N GLY A 28 -10.89 -14.52 -17.52
CA GLY A 28 -9.77 -14.77 -18.43
C GLY A 28 -9.30 -13.57 -19.25
N SER A 29 -9.84 -12.37 -19.03
CA SER A 29 -9.44 -11.17 -19.79
C SER A 29 -8.21 -10.45 -19.22
N PHE A 30 -7.74 -10.85 -18.04
CA PHE A 30 -6.53 -10.32 -17.43
C PHE A 30 -5.94 -11.34 -16.45
N TYR A 31 -4.61 -11.43 -16.42
CA TYR A 31 -3.88 -12.25 -15.45
C TYR A 31 -3.16 -11.34 -14.47
N GLY A 32 -3.34 -11.58 -13.18
CA GLY A 32 -2.79 -10.74 -12.11
C GLY A 32 -3.87 -9.96 -11.36
N ASP A 33 -3.45 -9.31 -10.29
CA ASP A 33 -4.28 -8.52 -9.37
C ASP A 33 -4.23 -7.02 -9.68
N LEU A 34 -3.06 -6.50 -10.05
CA LEU A 34 -2.84 -5.08 -10.35
C LEU A 34 -2.97 -4.78 -11.84
N HIS A 35 -3.98 -3.97 -12.17
CA HIS A 35 -4.31 -3.57 -13.53
C HIS A 35 -3.40 -2.47 -14.11
N ALA A 36 -3.39 -2.34 -15.44
CA ALA A 36 -2.59 -1.32 -16.13
C ALA A 36 -3.10 0.11 -15.85
N TYR A 37 -2.21 1.09 -15.94
CA TYR A 37 -2.46 2.53 -15.69
C TYR A 37 -2.99 2.89 -14.29
N GLY A 38 -3.11 4.20 -14.06
CA GLY A 38 -3.62 4.78 -12.82
C GLY A 38 -2.83 4.37 -11.58
N LYS A 39 -3.55 4.29 -10.45
CA LYS A 39 -2.96 3.96 -9.14
C LYS A 39 -2.47 2.51 -9.04
N GLN A 40 -3.10 1.59 -9.79
CA GLN A 40 -2.71 0.18 -9.79
C GLN A 40 -1.34 -0.02 -10.46
N ALA A 41 -1.04 0.72 -11.54
CA ALA A 41 0.29 0.69 -12.15
C ALA A 41 1.38 1.21 -11.20
N VAL A 42 1.11 2.27 -10.44
CA VAL A 42 2.08 2.77 -9.45
C VAL A 42 2.37 1.69 -8.40
N ARG A 43 1.34 1.01 -7.89
CA ARG A 43 1.51 -0.11 -6.95
C ARG A 43 2.20 -1.32 -7.56
N PHE A 44 2.10 -1.53 -8.87
CA PHE A 44 2.78 -2.62 -9.55
C PHE A 44 4.27 -2.35 -9.69
N TYR A 45 4.64 -1.10 -10.02
CA TYR A 45 6.04 -0.71 -10.19
C TYR A 45 6.74 -0.27 -8.90
N THR A 46 6.04 -0.20 -7.77
CA THR A 46 6.60 0.23 -6.49
C THR A 46 6.23 -0.75 -5.38
N GLU A 47 7.11 -0.88 -4.39
CA GLU A 47 6.85 -1.71 -3.21
C GLU A 47 6.59 -0.83 -1.99
N THR A 48 5.64 -1.24 -1.14
CA THR A 48 5.36 -0.52 0.10
C THR A 48 6.42 -0.86 1.15
N LYS A 49 7.27 0.11 1.49
CA LYS A 49 8.23 -0.02 2.58
C LYS A 49 7.68 0.58 3.87
N THR A 50 7.62 -0.21 4.94
CA THR A 50 7.27 0.27 6.29
C THR A 50 8.54 0.52 7.10
N VAL A 51 8.72 1.74 7.60
CA VAL A 51 9.90 2.13 8.40
C VAL A 51 9.47 2.48 9.81
N THR A 52 10.00 1.76 10.80
CA THR A 52 9.86 2.10 12.23
C THR A 52 11.22 2.57 12.72
N SER A 53 11.32 3.78 13.24
CA SER A 53 12.56 4.31 13.81
C SER A 53 12.34 4.78 15.23
N ARG A 54 13.35 4.58 16.07
CA ARG A 54 13.44 5.10 17.44
C ARG A 54 14.82 5.74 17.59
N TRP A 55 14.83 7.02 17.92
CA TRP A 55 16.04 7.75 18.25
C TRP A 55 16.05 7.94 19.76
N LEU A 56 17.07 7.40 20.43
CA LEU A 56 17.36 7.72 21.83
C LEU A 56 18.34 8.88 21.77
N ASP A 57 18.03 9.99 22.42
CA ASP A 57 19.00 11.06 22.57
C ASP A 57 20.19 10.49 23.38
N ASP A 58 21.41 10.61 22.84
CA ASP A 58 22.64 10.39 23.60
C ASP A 58 22.75 11.55 24.60
N GLU A 59 22.01 11.47 25.71
CA GLU A 59 22.40 12.19 26.91
C GLU A 59 23.82 11.71 27.25
N PRO A 60 24.84 12.59 27.28
CA PRO A 60 26.14 12.21 27.83
C PRO A 60 25.88 11.86 29.29
N THR A 61 25.83 10.56 29.59
CA THR A 61 25.77 10.01 30.94
C THR A 61 27.06 10.39 31.66
N THR A 62 27.07 11.62 32.15
CA THR A 62 27.85 11.97 33.32
C THR A 62 27.12 11.26 34.46
N ASP A 63 27.74 10.19 34.92
CA ASP A 63 27.47 9.46 36.16
C ASP A 63 26.45 8.30 36.08
N GLU A 64 27.03 7.07 36.08
CA GLU A 64 26.57 5.91 36.86
C GLU A 64 25.08 5.53 36.81
N SER A 65 24.60 5.01 35.67
CA SER A 65 23.57 3.94 35.71
C SER A 65 23.45 3.22 34.36
N SER A 66 24.25 2.17 34.20
CA SER A 66 24.13 1.16 33.15
C SER A 66 22.84 0.33 33.34
N ALA A 67 21.67 0.91 33.07
CA ALA A 67 20.43 0.15 32.97
C ALA A 67 19.72 0.54 31.67
N GLY A 68 19.73 -0.38 30.69
CA GLY A 68 19.01 -0.21 29.43
C GLY A 68 17.51 0.08 29.61
N PRO A 69 16.78 0.41 28.53
CA PRO A 69 15.40 0.86 28.63
C PRO A 69 14.52 -0.23 29.27
N ASN A 70 13.96 0.07 30.44
CA ASN A 70 13.06 -0.82 31.17
C ASN A 70 11.78 -1.08 30.34
N MET A 71 11.58 -2.32 29.89
CA MET A 71 10.45 -2.75 29.04
C MET A 71 9.27 -3.33 29.83
N THR A 72 9.22 -3.20 31.15
CA THR A 72 8.13 -3.76 31.95
C THR A 72 6.93 -2.81 31.99
N ILE A 73 5.81 -3.24 31.40
CA ILE A 73 4.51 -2.56 31.55
C ILE A 73 3.87 -3.05 32.85
N HIS A 74 3.84 -2.18 33.87
CA HIS A 74 3.02 -2.42 35.06
C HIS A 74 1.59 -1.93 34.78
N LEU A 75 0.67 -2.88 34.59
CA LEU A 75 -0.77 -2.63 34.59
C LEU A 75 -1.25 -2.53 36.04
N LYS A 76 -2.03 -1.47 36.34
CA LYS A 76 -2.74 -1.31 37.60
C LYS A 76 -4.20 -1.74 37.43
#